data_AF-A0AAX3MBE1-F1
#
_entry.id   AF-A0AAX3MBE1-F1
#
_cell.length_a   1.000
_cell.length_b   1.000
_cell.length_c   1.000
_cell.angle_alpha   90.00
_cell.angle_beta   90.00
_cell.angle_gamma   90.00
#
_symmetry.space_group_name_H-M   'P 1'
#
loop_
_entity.id
_entity.type
_entity.pdbx_description
1 polymer ?
#
loop_
_entity_poly.entity_id
_entity_poly.type
_entity_poly.pdbx_seq_one_letter_code
_entity_poly.pdbx_strand_id
1 'polypeptide(L)'
;MSIQSSCVRLDEGRWNPKNREVLEKLIEKYRDTNSYAVFDWDNTSIQGDTQLNLFIYQIENLVYKLNPEKFNEVIRKNVPTNNFKERYKNLDGEVLNATKLANDIYKDYIFLYENYIFDKKLSLKEIGNTEEFKDFRAKMHCLHNALPGNFTAELACLWEFYLLSGMTKDEVKSLAKDSNDTKLGESIGEVIVESSRVLTGEAGIVRGIYDNGLRIRPEMANLYHELKRNNIDVYIISASMQELIEVFATDKSYGYNLDTENIYAMKLKSTTDNILLDEYNYDIPFTQREGKSETINKFIRSKYDGRGPILVGGDAVGDENMLTEFKDTEVLLIMKREGKLDNLVNDKRALIQYRSLKTGLLDPK
;
A
#
# COMPACT_ATOMS: atom_id res chain seq x y z
N MET A 1 12.21 43.05 11.89
CA MET A 1 11.31 42.36 12.85
C MET A 1 11.89 40.97 13.03
N SER A 2 12.38 40.67 14.24
CA SER A 2 12.82 39.32 14.59
C SER A 2 11.62 38.39 14.45
N ILE A 3 11.69 37.41 13.55
CA ILE A 3 10.68 36.35 13.49
C ILE A 3 10.85 35.59 14.80
N GLN A 4 9.94 35.84 15.73
CA GLN A 4 9.87 35.11 16.97
C GLN A 4 9.74 33.64 16.60
N SER A 5 10.80 32.87 16.88
CA SER A 5 10.90 31.43 16.65
C SER A 5 9.58 30.79 17.08
N SER A 6 8.75 30.35 16.12
CA SER A 6 7.44 29.78 16.45
C SER A 6 7.67 28.57 17.35
N CYS A 7 6.97 28.47 18.47
CA CYS A 7 7.06 27.31 19.36
C CYS A 7 6.74 26.04 18.55
N VAL A 8 7.53 24.96 18.68
CA VAL A 8 7.13 23.67 18.12
C VAL A 8 5.85 23.25 18.81
N ARG A 9 4.82 22.96 18.03
CA ARG A 9 3.55 22.50 18.60
C ARG A 9 2.84 21.56 17.66
N LEU A 10 2.74 20.30 18.06
CA LEU A 10 1.84 19.35 17.42
C LEU A 10 0.43 19.56 17.95
N ASP A 11 -0.56 19.42 17.06
CA ASP A 11 -1.95 19.40 17.47
C ASP A 11 -2.16 18.27 18.48
N GLU A 12 -3.01 18.49 19.48
CA GLU A 12 -3.32 17.45 20.49
C GLU A 12 -3.82 16.18 19.80
N GLY A 13 -4.74 16.35 18.85
CA GLY A 13 -5.27 15.27 18.02
C GLY A 13 -5.74 14.07 18.85
N ARG A 14 -5.50 12.87 18.34
CA ARG A 14 -5.65 11.61 19.07
C ARG A 14 -4.31 10.92 19.33
N TRP A 15 -3.24 11.70 19.46
CA TRP A 15 -1.95 11.17 19.84
C TRP A 15 -2.00 10.57 21.24
N ASN A 16 -1.24 9.51 21.48
CA ASN A 16 -0.83 9.20 22.84
C ASN A 16 -0.05 10.41 23.40
N PRO A 17 -0.45 10.98 24.55
CA PRO A 17 0.14 12.23 25.06
C PRO A 17 1.67 12.19 25.21
N LYS A 18 2.22 11.04 25.62
CA LYS A 18 3.67 10.86 25.76
C LYS A 18 4.36 10.87 24.40
N ASN A 19 3.77 10.22 23.38
CA ASN A 19 4.33 10.22 22.04
C ASN A 19 4.41 11.64 21.49
N ARG A 20 3.32 12.42 21.64
CA ARG A 20 3.28 13.83 21.20
C ARG A 20 4.37 14.66 21.87
N GLU A 21 4.51 14.56 23.18
CA GLU A 21 5.54 15.29 23.93
C GLU A 21 6.96 14.95 23.47
N VAL A 22 7.25 13.68 23.23
CA VAL A 22 8.59 13.24 22.75
C VAL A 22 8.84 13.75 21.33
N LEU A 23 7.84 13.70 20.44
CA LEU A 23 7.96 14.22 19.08
C LEU A 23 8.19 15.73 19.06
N GLU A 24 7.48 16.52 19.88
CA GLU A 24 7.69 17.96 20.01
C GLU A 24 9.13 18.27 20.45
N LYS A 25 9.63 17.58 21.49
CA LYS A 25 11.02 17.73 21.96
C LYS A 25 12.06 17.34 20.91
N LEU A 26 11.79 16.30 20.11
CA LEU A 26 12.66 15.89 19.02
C LEU A 26 12.75 16.99 17.95
N ILE A 27 11.61 17.53 17.53
CA ILE A 27 11.55 18.62 16.54
C ILE A 27 12.27 19.86 17.07
N GLU A 28 12.08 20.23 18.34
CA GLU A 28 12.79 21.36 18.96
C GLU A 28 14.31 21.17 18.93
N LYS A 29 14.77 19.96 19.26
CA LYS A 29 16.20 19.62 19.30
C LYS A 29 16.86 19.68 17.92
N TYR A 30 16.14 19.26 16.87
CA TYR A 30 16.69 19.11 15.52
C TYR A 30 16.29 20.22 14.53
N ARG A 31 15.51 21.20 14.97
CA ARG A 31 15.18 22.40 14.18
C ARG A 31 16.45 23.03 13.62
N ASP A 32 16.45 23.33 12.32
CA ASP A 32 17.55 24.01 11.62
C ASP A 32 18.91 23.28 11.67
N THR A 33 18.92 21.96 11.89
CA THR A 33 20.16 21.15 11.99
C THR A 33 20.51 20.36 10.72
N ASN A 34 19.86 20.66 9.58
CA ASN A 34 19.93 19.88 8.35
C ASN A 34 19.64 18.39 8.63
N SER A 35 18.43 18.11 9.12
CA SER A 35 17.99 16.77 9.55
C SER A 35 16.76 16.32 8.75
N TYR A 36 16.45 15.03 8.78
CA TYR A 36 15.29 14.47 8.08
C TYR A 36 14.66 13.31 8.84
N ALA A 37 13.39 13.06 8.54
CA ALA A 37 12.59 11.94 9.03
C ALA A 37 12.10 11.08 7.85
N VAL A 38 11.90 9.79 8.11
CA VAL A 38 11.44 8.81 7.12
C VAL A 38 10.19 8.11 7.63
N PHE A 39 9.19 7.92 6.77
CA PHE A 39 7.96 7.22 7.14
C PHE A 39 7.55 6.22 6.06
N ASP A 40 7.00 5.10 6.49
CA ASP A 40 6.16 4.28 5.60
C ASP A 40 4.81 4.97 5.33
N TRP A 41 4.15 4.57 4.26
CA TRP A 41 2.85 5.14 3.89
C TRP A 41 1.66 4.34 4.44
N ASP A 42 1.47 3.13 3.93
CA ASP A 42 0.30 2.29 4.18
C ASP A 42 0.27 1.85 5.65
N ASN A 43 -0.87 1.95 6.32
CA ASN A 43 -1.06 1.73 7.77
C ASN A 43 -0.16 2.54 8.74
N THR A 44 0.80 3.32 8.23
CA THR A 44 1.69 4.22 9.00
C THR A 44 1.26 5.69 8.87
N SER A 45 1.36 6.26 7.67
CA SER A 45 0.93 7.63 7.35
C SER A 45 -0.59 7.76 7.25
N ILE A 46 -1.24 6.71 6.75
CA ILE A 46 -2.70 6.58 6.59
C ILE A 46 -3.23 5.36 7.36
N GLN A 47 -4.54 5.22 7.48
CA GLN A 47 -5.16 3.93 7.73
C GLN A 47 -5.45 3.22 6.40
N GLY A 48 -5.14 1.93 6.36
CA GLY A 48 -5.39 1.07 5.20
C GLY A 48 -4.18 1.00 4.29
N ASP A 49 -4.35 0.25 3.21
CA ASP A 49 -3.31 -0.05 2.23
C ASP A 49 -3.78 0.41 0.85
N THR A 50 -3.07 1.36 0.27
CA THR A 50 -3.40 2.02 -0.99
C THR A 50 -3.38 1.06 -2.16
N GLN A 51 -2.39 0.18 -2.24
CA GLN A 51 -2.27 -0.78 -3.32
C GLN A 51 -3.43 -1.79 -3.26
N LEU A 52 -3.68 -2.37 -2.08
CA LEU A 52 -4.79 -3.30 -1.88
C LEU A 52 -6.13 -2.66 -2.23
N ASN A 53 -6.35 -1.42 -1.83
CA ASN A 53 -7.59 -0.69 -2.10
C ASN A 53 -7.73 -0.30 -3.58
N LEU A 54 -6.62 -0.05 -4.29
CA LEU A 54 -6.62 0.08 -5.75
C LEU A 54 -6.98 -1.24 -6.42
N PHE A 55 -6.41 -2.37 -5.98
CA PHE A 55 -6.73 -3.69 -6.52
C PHE A 55 -8.21 -4.05 -6.34
N ILE A 56 -8.76 -3.81 -5.14
CA ILE A 56 -10.20 -3.96 -4.88
C ILE A 56 -10.97 -3.05 -5.84
N TYR A 57 -10.61 -1.77 -5.96
CA TYR A 57 -11.29 -0.83 -6.84
C TYR A 57 -11.26 -1.26 -8.31
N GLN A 58 -10.13 -1.79 -8.80
CA GLN A 58 -10.01 -2.32 -10.17
C GLN A 58 -10.95 -3.49 -10.42
N ILE A 59 -11.09 -4.40 -9.45
CA ILE A 59 -12.02 -5.54 -9.55
C ILE A 59 -13.46 -5.02 -9.58
N GLU A 60 -13.84 -4.20 -8.61
CA GLU A 60 -15.23 -3.72 -8.47
C GLU A 60 -15.70 -2.86 -9.65
N ASN A 61 -14.76 -2.20 -10.34
CA ASN A 61 -15.06 -1.32 -11.47
C ASN A 61 -14.58 -1.87 -12.83
N LEU A 62 -13.98 -3.07 -12.85
CA LEU A 62 -13.41 -3.73 -14.03
C LEU A 62 -12.52 -2.79 -14.87
N VAL A 63 -11.60 -2.08 -14.21
CA VAL A 63 -10.71 -1.10 -14.86
C VAL A 63 -9.36 -1.74 -15.16
N TYR A 64 -9.26 -2.29 -16.37
CA TYR A 64 -8.06 -2.95 -16.88
C TYR A 64 -7.77 -2.48 -18.31
N LYS A 65 -6.49 -2.30 -18.65
CA LYS A 65 -6.03 -2.00 -20.01
C LYS A 65 -5.39 -3.21 -20.71
N LEU A 66 -5.73 -4.40 -20.21
CA LEU A 66 -5.22 -5.68 -20.66
C LEU A 66 -6.29 -6.37 -21.50
N ASN A 67 -5.95 -6.76 -22.73
CA ASN A 67 -6.78 -7.71 -23.47
C ASN A 67 -6.74 -9.10 -22.78
N PRO A 68 -7.67 -10.01 -23.09
CA PRO A 68 -7.74 -11.30 -22.40
C PRO A 68 -6.43 -12.09 -22.42
N GLU A 69 -5.71 -12.11 -23.55
CA GLU A 69 -4.45 -12.85 -23.68
C GLU A 69 -3.37 -12.29 -22.75
N LYS A 70 -3.17 -10.96 -22.75
CA LYS A 70 -2.18 -10.32 -21.87
C LYS A 70 -2.60 -10.40 -20.41
N PHE A 71 -3.90 -10.31 -20.10
CA PHE A 71 -4.40 -10.50 -18.75
C PHE A 71 -4.06 -11.90 -18.22
N ASN A 72 -4.30 -12.94 -19.03
CA ASN A 72 -3.96 -14.32 -18.67
C ASN A 72 -2.45 -14.54 -18.47
N GLU A 73 -1.61 -13.89 -19.28
CA GLU A 73 -0.16 -13.88 -19.10
C GLU A 73 0.22 -13.24 -17.75
N VAL A 74 -0.31 -12.05 -17.46
CA VAL A 74 -0.01 -11.27 -16.25
C VAL A 74 -0.39 -12.04 -14.98
N ILE A 75 -1.61 -12.58 -14.88
CA ILE A 75 -2.05 -13.26 -13.66
C ILE A 75 -1.29 -14.56 -13.36
N ARG A 76 -0.55 -15.10 -14.34
CA ARG A 76 0.29 -16.30 -14.21
C ARG A 76 1.78 -15.99 -14.14
N LYS A 77 2.17 -14.74 -14.32
CA LYS A 77 3.56 -14.34 -14.46
C LYS A 77 4.36 -14.71 -13.21
N ASN A 78 5.37 -15.55 -13.41
CA ASN A 78 6.24 -16.08 -12.35
C ASN A 78 5.53 -16.91 -11.26
N VAL A 79 4.24 -17.23 -11.41
CA VAL A 79 3.47 -17.95 -10.37
C VAL A 79 3.67 -19.47 -10.55
N PRO A 80 4.26 -20.17 -9.56
CA PRO A 80 4.37 -21.62 -9.62
C PRO A 80 3.02 -22.34 -9.65
N THR A 81 2.98 -23.49 -10.31
CA THR A 81 1.74 -24.27 -10.53
C THR A 81 1.48 -25.34 -9.49
N ASN A 82 2.37 -25.51 -8.50
CA ASN A 82 2.18 -26.48 -7.43
C ASN A 82 0.99 -26.11 -6.54
N ASN A 83 0.47 -27.12 -5.84
CA ASN A 83 -0.54 -26.90 -4.82
C ASN A 83 -0.06 -25.88 -3.78
N PHE A 84 -1.00 -25.04 -3.37
CA PHE A 84 -0.82 -24.17 -2.22
C PHE A 84 -0.71 -25.01 -0.93
N LYS A 85 -0.31 -24.37 0.16
CA LYS A 85 -0.31 -24.95 1.50
C LYS A 85 -1.71 -25.41 1.86
N GLU A 86 -1.78 -26.47 2.66
CA GLU A 86 -3.02 -27.18 3.05
C GLU A 86 -4.15 -26.27 3.55
N ARG A 87 -3.84 -25.11 4.13
CA ARG A 87 -4.86 -24.16 4.61
C ARG A 87 -5.62 -23.42 3.49
N TYR A 88 -5.14 -23.44 2.25
CA TYR A 88 -5.75 -22.78 1.11
C TYR A 88 -6.60 -23.80 0.33
N LYS A 89 -7.88 -23.88 0.69
CA LYS A 89 -8.83 -24.84 0.14
C LYS A 89 -10.08 -24.16 -0.39
N ASN A 90 -10.74 -24.83 -1.34
CA ASN A 90 -12.12 -24.49 -1.73
C ASN A 90 -13.14 -24.96 -0.66
N LEU A 91 -14.42 -24.65 -0.87
CA LEU A 91 -15.48 -25.02 0.08
C LEU A 91 -15.71 -26.54 0.19
N ASP A 92 -15.25 -27.33 -0.78
CA ASP A 92 -15.31 -28.79 -0.75
C ASP A 92 -14.09 -29.42 -0.05
N GLY A 93 -13.17 -28.59 0.46
CA GLY A 93 -12.00 -29.03 1.22
C GLY A 93 -10.81 -29.46 0.35
N GLU A 94 -10.87 -29.22 -0.96
CA GLU A 94 -9.78 -29.52 -1.90
C GLU A 94 -8.73 -28.42 -1.87
N VAL A 95 -7.46 -28.80 -1.90
CA VAL A 95 -6.34 -27.85 -1.94
C VAL A 95 -6.29 -27.14 -3.29
N LEU A 96 -6.22 -25.81 -3.23
CA LEU A 96 -6.15 -24.94 -4.40
C LEU A 96 -4.73 -24.86 -4.98
N ASN A 97 -4.64 -24.41 -6.23
CA ASN A 97 -3.39 -23.98 -6.85
C ASN A 97 -3.66 -22.78 -7.79
N ALA A 98 -2.59 -22.10 -8.19
CA ALA A 98 -2.70 -20.92 -9.05
C ALA A 98 -3.28 -21.24 -10.43
N THR A 99 -3.00 -22.43 -10.98
CA THR A 99 -3.48 -22.83 -12.31
C THR A 99 -5.00 -22.91 -12.36
N LYS A 100 -5.62 -23.60 -11.40
CA LYS A 100 -7.08 -23.76 -11.31
C LYS A 100 -7.77 -22.40 -11.18
N LEU A 101 -7.30 -21.56 -10.26
CA LEU A 101 -7.84 -20.21 -10.07
C LEU A 101 -7.67 -19.36 -11.34
N ALA A 102 -6.48 -19.34 -11.93
CA ALA A 102 -6.21 -18.54 -13.12
C ALA A 102 -7.00 -19.02 -14.35
N ASN A 103 -7.27 -20.32 -14.49
CA ASN A 103 -8.11 -20.85 -15.57
C ASN A 103 -9.53 -20.30 -15.49
N ASP A 104 -10.12 -20.33 -14.30
CA ASP A 104 -11.46 -19.82 -14.05
C ASP A 104 -11.52 -18.29 -14.21
N ILE A 105 -10.60 -17.57 -13.56
CA ILE A 105 -10.48 -16.10 -13.66
C ILE A 105 -10.35 -15.67 -15.13
N TYR A 106 -9.53 -16.37 -15.92
CA TYR A 106 -9.34 -16.03 -17.33
C TYR A 106 -10.62 -16.21 -18.14
N LYS A 107 -11.34 -17.31 -17.91
CA LYS A 107 -12.62 -17.57 -18.57
C LYS A 107 -13.64 -16.48 -18.26
N ASP A 108 -13.76 -16.09 -17.00
CA ASP A 108 -14.67 -14.99 -16.60
C ASP A 108 -14.21 -13.66 -17.21
N TYR A 109 -12.90 -13.40 -17.20
CA TYR A 109 -12.34 -12.15 -17.74
C TYR A 109 -12.63 -11.97 -19.23
N ILE A 110 -12.65 -13.03 -20.04
CA ILE A 110 -13.06 -12.95 -21.45
C ILE A 110 -14.48 -12.38 -21.56
N PHE A 111 -15.42 -12.93 -20.79
CA PHE A 111 -16.80 -12.46 -20.78
C PHE A 111 -16.91 -11.01 -20.29
N LEU A 112 -16.24 -10.68 -19.19
CA LEU A 112 -16.23 -9.32 -18.63
C LEU A 112 -15.61 -8.32 -19.61
N TYR A 113 -14.58 -8.74 -20.34
CA TYR A 113 -13.93 -7.92 -21.34
C TYR A 113 -14.87 -7.58 -22.50
N GLU A 114 -15.51 -8.61 -23.07
CA GLU A 114 -16.42 -8.47 -24.21
C GLU A 114 -17.74 -7.75 -23.89
N ASN A 115 -18.17 -7.74 -22.62
CA ASN A 115 -19.46 -7.19 -22.22
C ASN A 115 -19.36 -5.89 -21.41
N TYR A 116 -18.16 -5.52 -20.94
CA TYR A 116 -17.97 -4.32 -20.16
C TYR A 116 -16.65 -3.60 -20.42
N ILE A 117 -15.49 -4.27 -20.33
CA ILE A 117 -14.19 -3.57 -20.36
C ILE A 117 -13.92 -2.93 -21.73
N PHE A 118 -14.19 -3.66 -22.82
CA PHE A 118 -13.88 -3.20 -24.18
C PHE A 118 -14.84 -2.12 -24.70
N ASP A 119 -16.17 -2.34 -24.60
CA ASP A 119 -17.17 -1.48 -25.24
C ASP A 119 -18.39 -1.16 -24.37
N LYS A 120 -18.39 -1.52 -23.08
CA LYS A 120 -19.45 -1.20 -22.11
C LYS A 120 -20.87 -1.61 -22.58
N LYS A 121 -21.03 -2.76 -23.25
CA LYS A 121 -22.37 -3.30 -23.64
C LYS A 121 -23.36 -3.36 -22.48
N LEU A 122 -22.88 -3.73 -21.29
CA LEU A 122 -23.64 -3.71 -20.04
C LEU A 122 -23.21 -2.52 -19.18
N SER A 123 -24.11 -2.01 -18.35
CA SER A 123 -23.74 -1.07 -17.29
C SER A 123 -22.96 -1.77 -16.18
N LEU A 124 -22.23 -0.99 -15.35
CA LEU A 124 -21.48 -1.55 -14.22
C LEU A 124 -22.38 -2.31 -13.23
N LYS A 125 -23.61 -1.82 -13.03
CA LYS A 125 -24.60 -2.49 -12.18
C LYS A 125 -25.07 -3.81 -12.78
N GLU A 126 -25.27 -3.88 -14.10
CA GLU A 126 -25.72 -5.10 -14.77
C GLU A 126 -24.62 -6.15 -14.78
N ILE A 127 -23.41 -5.80 -15.21
CA ILE A 127 -22.27 -6.74 -15.22
C ILE A 127 -21.96 -7.23 -13.80
N GLY A 128 -22.07 -6.37 -12.78
CA GLY A 128 -21.85 -6.72 -11.38
C GLY A 128 -22.81 -7.78 -10.82
N ASN A 129 -23.95 -8.02 -11.48
CA ASN A 129 -24.92 -9.05 -11.09
C ASN A 129 -24.73 -10.40 -11.80
N THR A 130 -23.85 -10.45 -12.81
CA THR A 130 -23.55 -11.68 -13.57
C THR A 130 -22.82 -12.71 -12.72
N GLU A 131 -22.91 -13.98 -13.10
CA GLU A 131 -22.20 -15.05 -12.39
C GLU A 131 -20.69 -14.96 -12.64
N GLU A 132 -20.29 -14.55 -13.84
CA GLU A 132 -18.90 -14.32 -14.25
C GLU A 132 -18.23 -13.23 -13.39
N PHE A 133 -18.93 -12.13 -13.12
CA PHE A 133 -18.38 -11.10 -12.22
C PHE A 133 -18.22 -11.61 -10.79
N LYS A 134 -19.22 -12.31 -10.24
CA LYS A 134 -19.14 -12.86 -8.88
C LYS A 134 -17.99 -13.85 -8.75
N ASP A 135 -17.82 -14.72 -9.76
CA ASP A 135 -16.76 -15.72 -9.78
C ASP A 135 -15.38 -15.08 -9.92
N PHE A 136 -15.21 -14.17 -10.89
CA PHE A 136 -14.00 -13.37 -11.08
C PHE A 136 -13.59 -12.63 -9.81
N ARG A 137 -14.53 -11.88 -9.21
CA ARG A 137 -14.29 -11.06 -8.01
C ARG A 137 -13.75 -11.91 -6.87
N ALA A 138 -14.43 -13.00 -6.54
CA ALA A 138 -14.02 -13.85 -5.42
C ALA A 138 -12.72 -14.61 -5.70
N LYS A 139 -12.52 -15.11 -6.92
CA LYS A 139 -11.32 -15.87 -7.29
C LYS A 139 -10.08 -14.99 -7.40
N MET A 140 -10.21 -13.74 -7.87
CA MET A 140 -9.13 -12.75 -7.85
C MET A 140 -8.66 -12.46 -6.42
N HIS A 141 -9.59 -12.20 -5.49
CA HIS A 141 -9.23 -12.02 -4.08
C HIS A 141 -8.66 -13.29 -3.44
N CYS A 142 -9.19 -14.47 -3.78
CA CYS A 142 -8.66 -15.75 -3.31
C CYS A 142 -7.22 -15.98 -3.79
N LEU A 143 -6.93 -15.68 -5.06
CA LEU A 143 -5.59 -15.79 -5.63
C LEU A 143 -4.64 -14.81 -4.95
N HIS A 144 -4.99 -13.53 -4.89
CA HIS A 144 -4.22 -12.49 -4.20
C HIS A 144 -3.83 -12.90 -2.76
N ASN A 145 -4.79 -13.43 -1.99
CA ASN A 145 -4.55 -13.86 -0.61
C ASN A 145 -3.66 -15.10 -0.49
N ALA A 146 -3.67 -15.97 -1.50
CA ALA A 146 -2.87 -17.17 -1.52
C ALA A 146 -1.39 -16.86 -1.82
N LEU A 147 -1.09 -15.88 -2.67
CA LEU A 147 0.28 -15.59 -3.11
C LEU A 147 1.28 -15.34 -1.95
N PRO A 148 1.07 -14.39 -1.02
CA PRO A 148 2.05 -14.11 0.04
C PRO A 148 2.20 -15.26 1.04
N GLY A 149 1.20 -16.14 1.12
CA GLY A 149 1.24 -17.32 1.97
C GLY A 149 2.02 -18.50 1.38
N ASN A 150 2.21 -18.53 0.07
CA ASN A 150 2.76 -19.66 -0.68
C ASN A 150 4.08 -19.35 -1.38
N PHE A 151 4.34 -18.07 -1.69
CA PHE A 151 5.47 -17.64 -2.50
C PHE A 151 6.24 -16.49 -1.86
N THR A 152 7.23 -15.94 -2.56
CA THR A 152 8.05 -14.83 -2.08
C THR A 152 7.22 -13.54 -1.98
N ALA A 153 7.62 -12.64 -1.06
CA ALA A 153 6.99 -11.33 -0.92
C ALA A 153 7.10 -10.49 -2.21
N GLU A 154 8.24 -10.59 -2.90
CA GLU A 154 8.47 -9.95 -4.19
C GLU A 154 7.45 -10.40 -5.24
N LEU A 155 7.25 -11.72 -5.40
CA LEU A 155 6.28 -12.25 -6.35
C LEU A 155 4.86 -11.77 -6.03
N ALA A 156 4.45 -11.89 -4.76
CA ALA A 156 3.10 -11.51 -4.35
C ALA A 156 2.82 -10.01 -4.61
N CYS A 157 3.81 -9.15 -4.33
CA CYS A 157 3.72 -7.72 -4.54
C CYS A 157 3.69 -7.35 -6.03
N LEU A 158 4.64 -7.88 -6.83
CA LEU A 158 4.71 -7.56 -8.26
C LEU A 158 3.51 -8.08 -9.05
N TRP A 159 2.92 -9.21 -8.63
CA TRP A 159 1.72 -9.76 -9.26
C TRP A 159 0.57 -8.75 -9.30
N GLU A 160 0.35 -8.03 -8.19
CA GLU A 160 -0.68 -7.01 -8.09
C GLU A 160 -0.38 -5.81 -8.98
N PHE A 161 0.89 -5.38 -9.04
CA PHE A 161 1.30 -4.23 -9.85
C PHE A 161 1.15 -4.49 -11.34
N TYR A 162 1.44 -5.71 -11.79
CA TYR A 162 1.40 -6.05 -13.21
C TYR A 162 0.00 -5.96 -13.83
N LEU A 163 -1.07 -5.95 -13.02
CA LEU A 163 -2.44 -5.70 -13.46
C LEU A 163 -2.64 -4.28 -14.03
N LEU A 164 -1.72 -3.35 -13.77
CA LEU A 164 -1.71 -1.98 -14.30
C LEU A 164 -0.92 -1.84 -15.61
N SER A 165 -0.39 -2.95 -16.15
CA SER A 165 0.44 -2.92 -17.36
C SER A 165 -0.36 -2.41 -18.57
N GLY A 166 0.30 -1.66 -19.44
CA GLY A 166 -0.34 -1.02 -20.59
C GLY A 166 -1.01 0.33 -20.26
N MET A 167 -1.16 0.70 -18.98
CA MET A 167 -1.57 2.05 -18.59
C MET A 167 -0.38 3.01 -18.63
N THR A 168 -0.63 4.28 -18.96
CA THR A 168 0.35 5.35 -18.72
C THR A 168 0.43 5.66 -17.23
N LYS A 169 1.54 6.24 -16.78
CA LYS A 169 1.66 6.71 -15.39
C LYS A 169 0.55 7.68 -14.99
N ASP A 170 0.11 8.56 -15.89
CA ASP A 170 -0.97 9.51 -15.63
C ASP A 170 -2.34 8.82 -15.53
N GLU A 171 -2.58 7.77 -16.32
CA GLU A 171 -3.78 6.93 -16.18
C GLU A 171 -3.79 6.22 -14.81
N VAL A 172 -2.65 5.67 -14.38
CA VAL A 172 -2.54 5.04 -13.04
C VAL A 172 -2.75 6.06 -11.93
N LYS A 173 -2.19 7.27 -12.04
CA LYS A 173 -2.40 8.34 -11.07
C LYS A 173 -3.88 8.75 -10.99
N SER A 174 -4.54 8.87 -12.14
CA SER A 174 -5.98 9.19 -12.18
C SER A 174 -6.80 8.07 -11.53
N LEU A 175 -6.49 6.81 -11.84
CA LEU A 175 -7.14 5.66 -11.22
C LEU A 175 -6.90 5.57 -9.71
N ALA A 176 -5.69 5.91 -9.26
CA ALA A 176 -5.35 5.98 -7.84
C ALA A 176 -6.13 7.09 -7.13
N LYS A 177 -6.35 8.25 -7.77
CA LYS A 177 -7.20 9.32 -7.24
C LYS A 177 -8.63 8.84 -7.03
N ASP A 178 -9.22 8.25 -8.08
CA ASP A 178 -10.60 7.75 -8.02
C ASP A 178 -10.78 6.65 -6.96
N SER A 179 -9.81 5.73 -6.87
CA SER A 179 -9.79 4.69 -5.85
C SER A 179 -9.69 5.31 -4.45
N ASN A 180 -8.73 6.20 -4.22
CA ASN A 180 -8.54 6.84 -2.91
C ASN A 180 -9.80 7.59 -2.45
N ASP A 181 -10.42 8.40 -3.32
CA ASP A 181 -11.64 9.15 -3.00
C ASP A 181 -12.80 8.22 -2.66
N THR A 182 -12.98 7.15 -3.44
CA THR A 182 -14.03 6.15 -3.19
C THR A 182 -13.79 5.45 -1.85
N LYS A 183 -12.57 4.99 -1.62
CA LYS A 183 -12.20 4.16 -0.47
C LYS A 183 -12.12 4.95 0.85
N LEU A 184 -11.91 6.27 0.77
CA LEU A 184 -12.09 7.18 1.91
C LEU A 184 -13.55 7.26 2.36
N GLY A 185 -14.51 7.14 1.43
CA GLY A 185 -15.95 7.15 1.71
C GLY A 185 -16.52 5.79 2.18
N GLU A 186 -15.84 4.69 1.88
CA GLU A 186 -16.31 3.35 2.24
C GLU A 186 -16.04 2.98 3.72
N SER A 187 -16.79 2.01 4.24
CA SER A 187 -16.58 1.46 5.59
C SER A 187 -15.26 0.72 5.69
N ILE A 188 -14.57 0.87 6.83
CA ILE A 188 -13.40 0.08 7.17
C ILE A 188 -13.83 -1.28 7.70
N GLY A 189 -13.17 -2.34 7.23
CA GLY A 189 -13.28 -3.67 7.82
C GLY A 189 -13.09 -4.78 6.81
N GLU A 190 -13.14 -6.01 7.34
CA GLU A 190 -13.06 -7.22 6.54
C GLU A 190 -14.34 -7.38 5.68
N VAL A 191 -14.14 -7.67 4.40
CA VAL A 191 -15.21 -8.03 3.47
C VAL A 191 -14.96 -9.45 2.97
N ILE A 192 -16.01 -10.28 3.02
CA ILE A 192 -16.00 -11.65 2.51
C ILE A 192 -16.81 -11.69 1.22
N VAL A 193 -16.22 -12.24 0.17
CA VAL A 193 -16.86 -12.43 -1.14
C VAL A 193 -16.83 -13.91 -1.50
N GLU A 194 -17.94 -14.44 -1.99
CA GLU A 194 -18.06 -15.85 -2.41
C GLU A 194 -18.17 -15.92 -3.93
N SER A 195 -17.53 -16.92 -4.53
CA SER A 195 -17.53 -17.15 -5.97
C SER A 195 -18.86 -17.75 -6.45
N SER A 196 -19.04 -17.89 -7.76
CA SER A 196 -20.32 -18.39 -8.29
C SER A 196 -20.59 -19.82 -7.84
N ARG A 197 -21.84 -20.09 -7.46
CA ARG A 197 -22.33 -21.46 -7.20
C ARG A 197 -22.82 -22.18 -8.47
N VAL A 198 -22.87 -21.45 -9.59
CA VAL A 198 -23.29 -21.97 -10.90
C VAL A 198 -22.07 -22.21 -11.78
N LEU A 199 -21.17 -21.23 -11.84
CA LEU A 199 -19.90 -21.29 -12.58
C LEU A 199 -18.76 -21.70 -11.64
N THR A 200 -18.81 -22.92 -11.11
CA THR A 200 -17.83 -23.34 -10.09
C THR A 200 -16.41 -23.43 -10.62
N GLY A 201 -16.25 -23.77 -11.90
CA GLY A 201 -14.93 -23.88 -12.56
C GLY A 201 -14.05 -25.00 -11.98
N GLU A 202 -12.76 -24.95 -12.30
CA GLU A 202 -11.75 -25.91 -11.85
C GLU A 202 -11.32 -25.71 -10.39
N ALA A 203 -11.39 -24.48 -9.88
CA ALA A 203 -11.07 -24.15 -8.50
C ALA A 203 -12.21 -24.54 -7.54
N GLY A 204 -13.41 -24.81 -8.05
CA GLY A 204 -14.61 -24.98 -7.25
C GLY A 204 -15.06 -23.66 -6.60
N ILE A 205 -15.93 -23.76 -5.60
CA ILE A 205 -16.45 -22.58 -4.91
C ILE A 205 -15.41 -22.08 -3.91
N VAL A 206 -15.03 -20.81 -3.99
CA VAL A 206 -14.04 -20.19 -3.10
C VAL A 206 -14.60 -18.97 -2.39
N ARG A 207 -13.90 -18.55 -1.32
CA ARG A 207 -14.15 -17.28 -0.65
C ARG A 207 -12.89 -16.42 -0.68
N GLY A 208 -13.05 -15.20 -1.19
CA GLY A 208 -12.07 -14.13 -1.05
C GLY A 208 -12.36 -13.32 0.22
N ILE A 209 -11.31 -12.83 0.86
CA ILE A 209 -11.41 -11.97 2.05
C ILE A 209 -10.47 -10.79 1.84
N TYR A 210 -10.89 -9.57 2.13
CA TYR A 210 -9.99 -8.42 2.05
C TYR A 210 -10.34 -7.35 3.07
N ASP A 211 -9.33 -6.59 3.48
CA ASP A 211 -9.50 -5.42 4.33
C ASP A 211 -9.83 -4.21 3.46
N ASN A 212 -11.03 -3.66 3.65
CA ASN A 212 -11.52 -2.53 2.87
C ASN A 212 -11.33 -1.20 3.59
N GLY A 213 -11.14 -0.15 2.79
CA GLY A 213 -11.28 1.24 3.21
C GLY A 213 -9.97 1.92 3.61
N LEU A 214 -9.93 3.23 3.37
CA LEU A 214 -8.78 4.10 3.67
C LEU A 214 -9.21 5.21 4.63
N ARG A 215 -8.31 5.72 5.48
CA ARG A 215 -8.52 7.00 6.19
C ARG A 215 -7.25 7.83 6.20
N ILE A 216 -7.42 9.13 6.04
CA ILE A 216 -6.40 10.12 6.34
C ILE A 216 -6.16 10.12 7.86
N ARG A 217 -4.91 10.35 8.27
CA ARG A 217 -4.53 10.60 9.66
C ARG A 217 -4.09 12.08 9.79
N PRO A 218 -5.00 12.98 10.22
CA PRO A 218 -4.67 14.39 10.41
C PRO A 218 -3.46 14.61 11.33
N GLU A 219 -3.26 13.72 12.31
CA GLU A 219 -2.12 13.71 13.22
C GLU A 219 -0.78 13.52 12.49
N MET A 220 -0.74 12.64 11.49
CA MET A 220 0.46 12.42 10.66
C MET A 220 0.68 13.58 9.70
N ALA A 221 -0.38 14.11 9.09
CA ALA A 221 -0.29 15.29 8.25
C ALA A 221 0.24 16.50 9.06
N ASN A 222 -0.27 16.73 10.28
CA ASN A 222 0.21 17.77 11.18
C ASN A 222 1.70 17.56 11.54
N LEU A 223 2.10 16.32 11.86
CA LEU A 223 3.51 15.99 12.12
C LEU A 223 4.41 16.34 10.93
N TYR A 224 4.00 16.02 9.71
CA TYR A 224 4.80 16.34 8.51
C TYR A 224 4.92 17.84 8.26
N HIS A 225 3.81 18.57 8.42
CA HIS A 225 3.84 20.03 8.32
C HIS A 225 4.74 20.66 9.37
N GLU A 226 4.69 20.16 10.60
CA GLU A 226 5.50 20.70 11.68
C GLU A 226 6.99 20.38 11.47
N LEU A 227 7.35 19.16 11.07
CA LEU A 227 8.72 18.82 10.69
C LEU A 227 9.25 19.78 9.60
N LYS A 228 8.50 19.96 8.50
CA LYS A 228 8.87 20.86 7.39
C LYS A 228 9.01 22.31 7.84
N ARG A 229 8.09 22.83 8.66
CA ARG A 229 8.16 24.21 9.20
C ARG A 229 9.40 24.47 10.06
N ASN A 230 9.98 23.41 10.60
CA ASN A 230 11.16 23.43 11.45
C ASN A 230 12.44 23.05 10.68
N ASN A 231 12.40 23.07 9.34
CA ASN A 231 13.51 22.72 8.46
C ASN A 231 14.05 21.30 8.72
N ILE A 232 13.13 20.36 8.94
CA ILE A 232 13.39 18.92 8.98
C ILE A 232 12.64 18.30 7.80
N ASP A 233 13.39 17.73 6.85
CA ASP A 233 12.79 17.17 5.65
C ASP A 233 12.02 15.86 5.96
N VAL A 234 10.95 15.63 5.22
CA VAL A 234 10.09 14.44 5.39
C VAL A 234 10.16 13.60 4.12
N TYR A 235 10.59 12.36 4.28
CA TYR A 235 10.65 11.38 3.21
C TYR A 235 9.65 10.25 3.43
N ILE A 236 9.04 9.79 2.34
CA ILE A 236 8.20 8.60 2.33
C ILE A 236 8.95 7.47 1.63
N ILE A 237 9.02 6.32 2.29
CA ILE A 237 9.55 5.08 1.70
C ILE A 237 8.50 3.98 1.82
N SER A 238 7.80 3.68 0.71
CA SER A 238 6.66 2.76 0.67
C SER A 238 6.95 1.53 -0.19
N ALA A 239 6.33 0.41 0.18
CA ALA A 239 6.34 -0.82 -0.62
C ALA A 239 5.24 -0.85 -1.70
N SER A 240 4.36 0.15 -1.76
CA SER A 240 3.35 0.30 -2.81
C SER A 240 3.93 1.01 -4.04
N MET A 241 3.18 1.07 -5.14
CA MET A 241 3.63 1.73 -6.36
C MET A 241 3.78 3.25 -6.19
N GLN A 242 4.86 3.79 -6.76
CA GLN A 242 5.19 5.22 -6.74
C GLN A 242 4.01 6.10 -7.16
N GLU A 243 3.35 5.76 -8.26
CA GLU A 243 2.24 6.55 -8.81
C GLU A 243 1.08 6.73 -7.81
N LEU A 244 0.80 5.70 -6.99
CA LEU A 244 -0.27 5.73 -5.98
C LEU A 244 0.12 6.62 -4.81
N ILE A 245 1.36 6.44 -4.31
CA ILE A 245 1.85 7.19 -3.15
C ILE A 245 2.01 8.66 -3.48
N GLU A 246 2.52 9.00 -4.67
CA GLU A 246 2.60 10.38 -5.14
C GLU A 246 1.22 11.06 -5.12
N VAL A 247 0.18 10.41 -5.63
CA VAL A 247 -1.18 10.99 -5.61
C VAL A 247 -1.66 11.25 -4.19
N PHE A 248 -1.54 10.28 -3.29
CA PHE A 248 -2.09 10.42 -1.95
C PHE A 248 -1.28 11.40 -1.07
N ALA A 249 0.05 11.41 -1.23
CA ALA A 249 0.93 12.22 -0.41
C ALA A 249 1.00 13.69 -0.83
N THR A 250 0.77 13.99 -2.11
CA THR A 250 1.02 15.34 -2.68
C THR A 250 -0.26 16.11 -3.00
N ASP A 251 -1.39 15.43 -3.28
CA ASP A 251 -2.64 16.10 -3.58
C ASP A 251 -3.17 16.85 -2.34
N LYS A 252 -3.42 18.15 -2.53
CA LYS A 252 -3.82 19.06 -1.45
C LYS A 252 -5.14 18.70 -0.79
N SER A 253 -6.02 17.98 -1.48
CA SER A 253 -7.29 17.51 -0.93
C SER A 253 -7.12 16.49 0.21
N TYR A 254 -5.99 15.78 0.26
CA TYR A 254 -5.69 14.82 1.33
C TYR A 254 -4.92 15.42 2.51
N GLY A 255 -4.38 16.63 2.34
CA GLY A 255 -3.84 17.44 3.44
C GLY A 255 -2.41 17.12 3.88
N TYR A 256 -1.72 16.15 3.27
CA TYR A 256 -0.32 15.83 3.58
C TYR A 256 0.67 16.80 2.93
N ASN A 257 0.39 17.25 1.70
CA ASN A 257 1.16 18.26 0.93
C ASN A 257 2.68 18.03 0.96
N LEU A 258 3.10 16.79 0.77
CA LEU A 258 4.51 16.43 0.64
C LEU A 258 5.04 16.78 -0.75
N ASP A 259 6.36 16.86 -0.87
CA ASP A 259 7.03 17.13 -2.14
C ASP A 259 7.31 15.80 -2.85
N THR A 260 6.98 15.72 -4.14
CA THR A 260 7.06 14.49 -4.93
C THR A 260 8.47 13.90 -4.94
N GLU A 261 9.50 14.74 -4.94
CA GLU A 261 10.92 14.36 -4.91
C GLU A 261 11.36 13.64 -3.62
N ASN A 262 10.56 13.74 -2.56
CA ASN A 262 10.81 13.08 -1.29
C ASN A 262 10.05 11.75 -1.12
N ILE A 263 9.40 11.29 -2.19
CA ILE A 263 8.66 10.03 -2.22
C ILE A 263 9.48 8.99 -2.97
N TYR A 264 9.83 7.91 -2.28
CA TYR A 264 10.50 6.75 -2.85
C TYR A 264 9.62 5.52 -2.64
N ALA A 265 9.10 4.96 -3.72
CA ALA A 265 8.33 3.72 -3.67
C ALA A 265 8.66 2.82 -4.85
N MET A 266 7.96 1.69 -4.94
CA MET A 266 8.22 0.68 -5.97
C MET A 266 7.87 1.21 -7.37
N LYS A 267 8.72 0.90 -8.36
CA LYS A 267 8.53 1.36 -9.74
C LYS A 267 8.57 0.18 -10.69
N LEU A 268 7.57 0.09 -11.56
CA LEU A 268 7.67 -0.72 -12.76
C LEU A 268 8.52 0.00 -13.81
N LYS A 269 9.10 -0.75 -14.73
CA LYS A 269 9.64 -0.19 -15.97
C LYS A 269 8.50 0.43 -16.78
N SER A 270 8.86 1.43 -17.58
CA SER A 270 7.94 2.06 -18.51
C SER A 270 8.61 2.29 -19.86
N THR A 271 7.81 2.37 -20.92
CA THR A 271 8.26 2.84 -22.23
C THR A 271 8.65 4.33 -22.18
N THR A 272 9.18 4.85 -23.28
CA THR A 272 9.45 6.28 -23.46
C THR A 272 8.20 7.16 -23.36
N ASP A 273 7.03 6.58 -23.65
CA ASP A 273 5.72 7.25 -23.55
C ASP A 273 5.08 7.06 -22.18
N ASN A 274 5.86 6.67 -21.17
CA ASN A 274 5.42 6.41 -19.79
C ASN A 274 4.35 5.32 -19.65
N ILE A 275 4.28 4.38 -20.60
CA ILE A 275 3.40 3.20 -20.50
C ILE A 275 4.07 2.16 -19.61
N LEU A 276 3.38 1.71 -18.57
CA LEU A 276 3.88 0.70 -17.63
C LEU A 276 4.02 -0.66 -18.30
N LEU A 277 5.13 -1.34 -17.97
CA LEU A 277 5.44 -2.69 -18.39
C LEU A 277 5.30 -3.63 -17.18
N ASP A 278 5.01 -4.90 -17.43
CA ASP A 278 4.95 -5.96 -16.42
C ASP A 278 6.35 -6.41 -15.96
N GLU A 279 7.25 -5.47 -15.69
CA GLU A 279 8.62 -5.73 -15.24
C GLU A 279 9.03 -4.68 -14.19
N TYR A 280 9.61 -5.12 -13.08
CA TYR A 280 10.11 -4.21 -12.05
C TYR A 280 11.34 -3.41 -12.51
N ASN A 281 11.46 -2.16 -12.04
CA ASN A 281 12.64 -1.33 -12.28
C ASN A 281 13.64 -1.44 -11.12
N TYR A 282 14.64 -2.30 -11.28
CA TYR A 282 15.71 -2.53 -10.31
C TYR A 282 16.77 -1.42 -10.22
N ASP A 283 16.66 -0.34 -11.00
CA ASP A 283 17.50 0.85 -10.77
C ASP A 283 17.17 1.51 -9.42
N ILE A 284 15.93 1.31 -8.96
CA ILE A 284 15.45 1.66 -7.62
C ILE A 284 15.42 0.38 -6.77
N PRO A 285 15.93 0.42 -5.51
CA PRO A 285 15.82 -0.70 -4.59
C PRO A 285 14.37 -1.18 -4.46
N PHE A 286 14.19 -2.46 -4.22
CA PHE A 286 12.87 -3.01 -3.89
C PHE A 286 12.48 -2.52 -2.50
N THR A 287 11.66 -1.48 -2.37
CA THR A 287 11.42 -0.67 -1.15
C THR A 287 10.62 -1.40 -0.05
N GLN A 288 11.07 -2.59 0.33
CA GLN A 288 10.57 -3.43 1.40
C GLN A 288 11.76 -4.04 2.14
N ARG A 289 11.71 -4.12 3.47
CA ARG A 289 12.81 -4.62 4.33
C ARG A 289 14.10 -3.86 4.04
N GLU A 290 15.20 -4.57 3.78
CA GLU A 290 16.53 -4.01 3.50
C GLU A 290 16.51 -2.98 2.37
N GLY A 291 15.65 -3.13 1.36
CA GLY A 291 15.59 -2.15 0.28
C GLY A 291 15.06 -0.77 0.72
N LYS A 292 14.32 -0.68 1.84
CA LYS A 292 13.99 0.63 2.44
C LYS A 292 15.25 1.31 2.99
N SER A 293 16.11 0.57 3.69
CA SER A 293 17.40 1.08 4.15
C SER A 293 18.36 1.38 3.00
N GLU A 294 18.40 0.53 1.98
CA GLU A 294 19.19 0.77 0.77
C GLU A 294 18.78 2.08 0.09
N THR A 295 17.48 2.36 0.04
CA THR A 295 16.93 3.61 -0.51
C THR A 295 17.45 4.83 0.26
N ILE A 296 17.42 4.78 1.59
CA ILE A 296 17.98 5.83 2.45
C ILE A 296 19.48 6.03 2.16
N ASN A 297 20.24 4.93 2.12
CA ASN A 297 21.68 4.96 1.86
C ASN A 297 22.03 5.52 0.47
N LYS A 298 21.27 5.12 -0.56
CA LYS A 298 21.56 5.44 -1.96
C LYS A 298 21.13 6.85 -2.34
N PHE A 299 19.97 7.31 -1.87
CA PHE A 299 19.34 8.53 -2.40
C PHE A 299 19.16 9.68 -1.41
N ILE A 300 19.27 9.41 -0.09
CA ILE A 300 18.89 10.40 0.93
C ILE A 300 20.10 10.86 1.74
N ARG A 301 20.85 9.94 2.36
CA ARG A 301 21.92 10.28 3.35
C ARG A 301 22.96 11.26 2.85
N SER A 302 23.34 11.19 1.57
CA SER A 302 24.34 12.10 0.99
C SER A 302 23.91 13.56 1.02
N LYS A 303 22.60 13.84 1.09
CA LYS A 303 22.04 15.19 1.26
C LYS A 303 22.19 15.73 2.70
N TYR A 304 22.50 14.85 3.67
CA TYR A 304 22.54 15.15 5.11
C TYR A 304 23.89 14.79 5.75
N ASP A 305 24.98 15.03 5.04
CA ASP A 305 26.35 14.78 5.51
C ASP A 305 26.61 13.31 5.90
N GLY A 306 25.86 12.39 5.27
CA GLY A 306 25.93 10.96 5.57
C GLY A 306 25.16 10.55 6.83
N ARG A 307 24.42 11.44 7.51
CA ARG A 307 23.62 11.09 8.70
C ARG A 307 22.36 10.30 8.34
N GLY A 308 21.96 9.40 9.23
CA GLY A 308 20.67 8.70 9.19
C GLY A 308 19.48 9.59 9.58
N PRO A 309 18.24 9.09 9.40
CA PRO A 309 17.03 9.81 9.81
C PRO A 309 16.94 9.92 11.33
N ILE A 310 16.49 11.06 11.84
CA ILE A 310 16.32 11.29 13.29
C ILE A 310 15.07 10.59 13.85
N LEU A 311 14.09 10.38 12.98
CA LEU A 311 12.78 9.81 13.26
C LEU A 311 12.43 8.86 12.12
N VAL A 312 12.03 7.64 12.47
CA VAL A 312 11.51 6.67 11.50
C VAL A 312 10.14 6.18 11.95
N GLY A 313 9.17 6.20 11.04
CA GLY A 313 7.83 5.66 11.26
C GLY A 313 7.53 4.42 10.43
N GLY A 314 6.90 3.42 11.04
CA GLY A 314 6.49 2.17 10.38
C GLY A 314 5.45 1.40 11.18
N ASP A 315 4.87 0.35 10.60
CA ASP A 315 3.81 -0.47 11.21
C ASP A 315 4.02 -1.97 11.05
N ALA A 316 4.93 -2.39 10.16
CA ALA A 316 5.10 -3.79 9.79
C ALA A 316 6.56 -4.22 9.68
N VAL A 317 6.76 -5.53 9.59
CA VAL A 317 8.08 -6.17 9.40
C VAL A 317 8.79 -5.66 8.13
N GLY A 318 8.04 -5.13 7.15
CA GLY A 318 8.61 -4.48 5.97
C GLY A 318 9.41 -3.20 6.28
N ASP A 319 9.23 -2.61 7.47
CA ASP A 319 9.86 -1.36 7.91
C ASP A 319 11.05 -1.59 8.85
N GLU A 320 11.23 -2.82 9.32
CA GLU A 320 12.12 -3.14 10.43
C GLU A 320 13.56 -2.70 10.19
N ASN A 321 14.08 -2.89 8.96
CA ASN A 321 15.43 -2.47 8.60
C ASN A 321 15.60 -0.95 8.70
N MET A 322 14.69 -0.16 8.11
CA MET A 322 14.81 1.30 8.19
C MET A 322 14.57 1.83 9.60
N LEU A 323 13.79 1.14 10.43
CA LEU A 323 13.59 1.47 11.84
C LEU A 323 14.86 1.20 12.68
N THR A 324 15.66 0.20 12.35
CA THR A 324 16.68 -0.32 13.29
C THR A 324 18.13 -0.06 12.89
N GLU A 325 18.44 0.10 11.61
CA GLU A 325 19.82 0.10 11.11
C GLU A 325 20.58 1.40 11.31
N PHE A 326 19.87 2.52 11.46
CA PHE A 326 20.48 3.84 11.54
C PHE A 326 20.75 4.26 13.00
N LYS A 327 22.04 4.44 13.31
CA LYS A 327 22.50 4.85 14.65
C LYS A 327 22.04 6.26 15.05
N ASP A 328 21.81 7.11 14.05
CA ASP A 328 21.35 8.50 14.22
C ASP A 328 19.86 8.58 14.58
N THR A 329 19.10 7.49 14.41
CA THR A 329 17.67 7.47 14.72
C THR A 329 17.41 7.45 16.22
N GLU A 330 16.80 8.53 16.71
CA GLU A 330 16.47 8.72 18.12
C GLU A 330 15.08 8.22 18.48
N VAL A 331 14.14 8.26 17.53
CA VAL A 331 12.74 7.89 17.77
C VAL A 331 12.24 6.93 16.70
N LEU A 332 11.60 5.85 17.15
CA LEU A 332 10.88 4.89 16.32
C LEU A 332 9.38 5.08 16.55
N LEU A 333 8.67 5.69 15.61
CA LEU A 333 7.22 5.83 15.69
C LEU A 333 6.56 4.56 15.14
N ILE A 334 6.10 3.69 16.03
CA ILE A 334 5.50 2.41 15.66
C ILE A 334 3.98 2.52 15.69
N MET A 335 3.37 2.50 14.52
CA MET A 335 1.91 2.42 14.37
C MET A 335 1.48 0.97 14.61
N LYS A 336 1.11 0.65 15.85
CA LYS A 336 1.01 -0.75 16.29
C LYS A 336 -0.06 -1.51 15.53
N ARG A 337 0.33 -2.68 15.01
CA ARG A 337 -0.57 -3.71 14.46
C ARG A 337 -0.40 -5.01 15.22
N GLU A 338 -1.47 -5.78 15.37
CA GLU A 338 -1.41 -7.08 16.04
C GLU A 338 -0.41 -8.02 15.34
N GLY A 339 0.47 -8.65 16.12
CA GLY A 339 1.50 -9.57 15.61
C GLY A 339 2.60 -8.93 14.75
N LYS A 340 2.71 -7.60 14.69
CA LYS A 340 3.73 -6.88 13.91
C LYS A 340 4.64 -6.04 14.80
N LEU A 341 5.95 -6.07 14.48
CA LEU A 341 6.99 -5.31 15.18
C LEU A 341 7.02 -5.55 16.71
N ASP A 342 6.54 -6.71 17.17
CA ASP A 342 6.50 -7.05 18.60
C ASP A 342 7.90 -7.06 19.22
N ASN A 343 8.92 -7.38 18.42
CA ASN A 343 10.33 -7.33 18.82
C ASN A 343 10.84 -5.91 19.12
N LEU A 344 10.19 -4.87 18.61
CA LEU A 344 10.61 -3.48 18.80
C LEU A 344 9.83 -2.75 19.91
N VAL A 345 8.77 -3.36 20.46
CA VAL A 345 7.90 -2.71 21.47
C VAL A 345 8.67 -2.29 22.73
N ASN A 346 9.74 -3.01 23.06
CA ASN A 346 10.59 -2.71 24.23
C ASN A 346 11.86 -1.92 23.88
N ASP A 347 12.05 -1.47 22.63
CA ASP A 347 13.16 -0.58 22.28
C ASP A 347 12.95 0.76 23.01
N LYS A 348 13.99 1.26 23.68
CA LYS A 348 13.94 2.53 24.42
C LYS A 348 13.59 3.75 23.54
N ARG A 349 13.77 3.65 22.23
CA ARG A 349 13.44 4.67 21.22
C ARG A 349 12.00 4.58 20.74
N ALA A 350 11.29 3.48 21.04
CA ALA A 350 9.98 3.20 20.49
C ALA A 350 8.88 4.07 21.13
N LEU A 351 8.11 4.72 20.26
CA LEU A 351 6.85 5.38 20.56
C LEU A 351 5.74 4.56 19.92
N ILE A 352 4.98 3.85 20.76
CA ILE A 352 3.92 2.97 20.31
C ILE A 352 2.63 3.78 20.19
N GLN A 353 2.08 3.85 18.98
CA GLN A 353 0.83 4.53 18.72
C GLN A 353 -0.23 3.52 18.27
N TYR A 354 -1.33 3.45 19.02
CA TYR A 354 -2.46 2.58 18.72
C TYR A 354 -3.50 3.30 17.87
N ARG A 355 -4.46 2.51 17.37
CA ARG A 355 -5.61 2.98 16.62
C ARG A 355 -6.83 2.11 16.88
N SER A 356 -8.00 2.67 16.62
CA SER A 356 -9.25 1.94 16.54
C SER A 356 -9.32 1.17 15.22
N LEU A 357 -9.43 -0.17 15.29
CA LEU A 357 -9.62 -1.00 14.09
C LEU A 357 -10.95 -0.73 13.37
N LYS A 358 -11.97 -0.25 14.11
CA LYS A 358 -13.29 0.04 13.55
C LYS A 358 -13.32 1.35 12.75
N THR A 359 -12.57 2.35 13.19
CA THR A 359 -12.65 3.71 12.63
C THR A 359 -11.38 4.15 11.91
N GLY A 360 -10.26 3.46 12.13
CA GLY A 360 -8.95 3.84 11.59
C GLY A 360 -8.28 5.00 12.30
N LEU A 361 -8.97 5.66 13.23
CA LEU A 361 -8.47 6.81 13.97
C LEU A 361 -7.44 6.37 15.02
N LEU A 362 -6.44 7.21 15.28
CA LEU A 362 -5.50 6.98 16.37
C LEU A 362 -6.24 6.87 17.72
N ASP A 363 -5.69 6.06 18.62
CA ASP A 363 -6.15 5.92 19.99
C ASP A 363 -5.17 6.63 20.93
N PRO A 364 -5.62 7.62 21.73
CA PRO A 364 -4.75 8.37 22.63
C PRO A 364 -4.28 7.57 23.85
N LYS A 365 -4.75 6.32 24.03
CA LYS A 365 -4.38 5.49 25.18
C LYS A 365 -2.98 4.91 25.11
#